data_AF-A0A376LRK4-F1
#
_entry.id   AF-A0A376LRK4-F1
#
_cell.length_a   1.000
_cell.length_b   1.000
_cell.length_c   1.000
_cell.angle_alpha   90.00
_cell.angle_beta   90.00
_cell.angle_gamma   90.00
#
_symmetry.space_group_name_H-M   'P 1'
#
loop_
_entity.id
_entity.type
_entity.pdbx_description
1 polymer ?
#
loop_
_entity_poly.entity_id
_entity_poly.type
_entity_poly.pdbx_seq_one_letter_code
_entity_poly.pdbx_strand_id
1 'polypeptide(L)' 'MRKVCAAILSAAICLSVSSAPAWASEHQSTLSAGYLHARTNAPGSDNLNGINVKYRYEFTDALGLITSFSYANAGG' A
#
# COMPACT_ATOMS: atom_id res chain seq x y z
N MET A 1 -37.20 -35.02 -8.38
CA MET A 1 -37.28 -33.94 -7.36
C MET A 1 -36.00 -33.78 -6.53
N ARG A 2 -35.39 -34.84 -5.98
CA ARG A 2 -34.17 -34.75 -5.13
C ARG A 2 -32.97 -34.01 -5.78
N LYS A 3 -32.73 -34.21 -7.09
CA LYS A 3 -31.63 -33.58 -7.84
C LYS A 3 -31.81 -32.06 -8.02
N VAL A 4 -33.06 -31.61 -8.15
CA VAL A 4 -33.41 -30.18 -8.31
C VAL A 4 -33.26 -29.45 -6.97
N CYS A 5 -33.71 -30.08 -5.87
CA CYS A 5 -33.49 -29.54 -4.53
C CYS A 5 -31.99 -29.37 -4.22
N ALA A 6 -31.17 -30.37 -4.55
CA ALA A 6 -29.71 -30.28 -4.36
C ALA A 6 -29.07 -29.15 -5.18
N ALA A 7 -29.51 -28.93 -6.42
CA ALA A 7 -29.03 -27.84 -7.26
C ALA A 7 -29.41 -26.46 -6.70
N ILE A 8 -30.64 -26.30 -6.20
CA ILE A 8 -31.12 -25.04 -5.60
C ILE A 8 -30.37 -24.75 -4.28
N LEU A 9 -30.17 -25.76 -3.44
CA LEU A 9 -29.39 -25.62 -2.20
C LEU A 9 -27.94 -25.22 -2.49
N SER A 10 -27.31 -25.84 -3.49
CA SER A 10 -25.95 -25.49 -3.92
C SER A 10 -25.87 -24.05 -4.44
N ALA A 11 -26.81 -23.64 -5.29
CA ALA A 11 -26.87 -22.28 -5.79
C ALA A 11 -27.08 -21.25 -4.67
N ALA A 12 -27.94 -21.54 -3.68
CA ALA A 12 -28.17 -20.67 -2.54
C ALA A 12 -26.93 -20.51 -1.65
N ILE A 13 -26.14 -21.58 -1.46
CA ILE A 13 -24.87 -21.54 -0.74
C ILE A 13 -23.82 -20.74 -1.50
N CYS A 14 -23.72 -20.92 -2.82
CA CYS A 14 -22.80 -20.13 -3.65
C CYS A 14 -23.15 -18.63 -3.62
N LEU A 15 -24.44 -18.29 -3.60
CA LEU A 15 -24.91 -16.91 -3.51
C LEU A 15 -24.65 -16.28 -2.13
N SER A 16 -24.71 -17.05 -1.04
CA SER A 16 -24.41 -16.53 0.30
C SER A 16 -22.92 -16.31 0.55
N VAL A 17 -22.04 -17.10 -0.08
CA VAL A 17 -20.58 -16.88 -0.04
C VAL A 17 -20.16 -15.72 -0.94
N SER A 18 -20.99 -15.36 -1.93
CA SER A 18 -20.75 -14.24 -2.85
C SER A 18 -21.08 -12.87 -2.27
N SER A 19 -21.29 -12.75 -0.94
CA SER A 19 -21.04 -11.49 -0.26
C SER A 19 -19.55 -11.20 -0.34
N ALA A 20 -19.10 -10.74 -1.51
CA ALA A 20 -17.82 -10.08 -1.64
C ALA A 20 -17.84 -9.01 -0.55
N PRO A 21 -16.95 -9.04 0.45
CA PRO A 21 -16.67 -7.81 1.16
C PRO A 21 -16.28 -6.85 0.04
N ALA A 22 -17.17 -5.90 -0.27
CA ALA A 22 -16.75 -4.70 -0.94
C ALA A 22 -15.70 -4.18 0.03
N TRP A 23 -14.43 -4.46 -0.25
CA TRP A 23 -13.31 -3.87 0.44
C TRP A 23 -13.42 -2.38 0.13
N ALA A 24 -14.34 -1.69 0.80
CA ALA A 24 -14.09 -0.37 1.29
C ALA A 24 -12.79 -0.56 2.06
N SER A 25 -11.69 -0.14 1.45
CA SER A 25 -10.41 -0.11 2.11
C SER A 25 -10.60 0.87 3.25
N GLU A 26 -11.09 0.39 4.40
CA GLU A 26 -11.27 1.18 5.63
C GLU A 26 -9.92 1.75 6.10
N HIS A 27 -8.83 1.32 5.45
CA HIS A 27 -7.52 1.87 5.61
C HIS A 27 -6.68 1.80 4.32
N GLN A 28 -6.64 2.87 3.54
CA GLN A 28 -5.82 2.95 2.33
C GLN A 28 -4.35 3.22 2.72
N SER A 29 -3.48 2.22 2.54
CA SER A 29 -2.03 2.38 2.72
C SER A 29 -1.34 2.52 1.37
N THR A 30 -0.51 3.54 1.21
CA THR A 30 0.34 3.74 0.01
C THR A 30 1.80 3.70 0.41
N LEU A 31 2.57 2.80 -0.17
CA LEU A 31 4.03 2.76 -0.04
C LEU A 31 4.65 3.27 -1.35
N SER A 32 5.57 4.23 -1.24
CA SER A 32 6.31 4.76 -2.40
C SER A 32 7.80 4.85 -2.08
N ALA A 33 8.63 4.66 -3.08
CA ALA A 33 10.07 4.84 -3.00
C ALA A 33 10.55 5.72 -4.14
N GLY A 34 11.52 6.58 -3.87
CA GLY A 34 12.14 7.48 -4.83
C GLY A 34 13.66 7.52 -4.67
N TYR A 35 14.36 7.77 -5.76
CA TYR A 35 15.79 8.05 -5.75
C TYR A 35 16.00 9.53 -5.44
N LEU A 36 16.95 9.84 -4.56
CA LEU A 36 17.33 11.21 -4.25
C LEU A 36 18.78 11.45 -4.60
N HIS A 37 19.01 12.64 -5.09
CA HIS A 37 20.32 13.15 -5.43
C HIS A 37 20.53 14.42 -4.61
N ALA A 38 21.30 14.32 -3.54
CA ALA A 38 21.55 15.42 -2.62
C ALA A 38 22.92 16.03 -2.90
N ARG A 39 22.94 17.36 -3.05
CA ARG A 39 24.18 18.13 -3.07
C ARG A 39 24.42 18.64 -1.66
N THR A 40 25.60 18.40 -1.11
CA THR A 40 26.05 18.98 0.15
C THR A 40 27.18 19.98 -0.12
N ASN A 41 27.29 20.98 0.74
CA ASN A 41 28.37 21.98 0.69
C ASN A 41 29.63 21.51 1.44
N ALA A 42 29.66 20.26 1.91
CA ALA A 42 30.80 19.70 2.60
C ALA A 42 31.94 19.37 1.60
N PRO A 43 33.19 19.75 1.90
CA PRO A 43 34.32 19.46 1.02
C PRO A 43 34.52 17.93 0.89
N GLY A 44 34.57 17.45 -0.35
CA GLY A 44 34.74 16.02 -0.66
C GLY A 44 33.45 15.21 -0.81
N SER A 45 32.28 15.85 -0.73
CA SER A 45 31.00 15.17 -0.91
C SER A 45 30.25 15.73 -2.11
N ASP A 46 30.83 15.46 -3.28
CA ASP A 46 30.12 15.66 -4.54
C ASP A 46 29.09 14.54 -4.68
N ASN A 47 27.83 14.91 -4.98
CA ASN A 47 26.87 14.00 -5.59
C ASN A 47 26.40 12.81 -4.69
N LEU A 48 25.77 13.11 -3.55
CA LEU A 48 25.19 12.08 -2.68
C LEU A 48 24.00 11.41 -3.35
N ASN A 49 24.11 10.10 -3.55
CA ASN A 49 23.02 9.28 -4.05
C ASN A 49 22.30 8.61 -2.90
N GLY A 50 20.97 8.56 -2.98
CA GLY A 50 20.17 8.05 -1.89
C GLY A 50 18.82 7.50 -2.30
N ILE A 51 18.11 6.99 -1.31
CA ILE A 51 16.75 6.48 -1.43
C ILE A 51 15.87 7.17 -0.39
N ASN A 52 14.64 7.50 -0.79
CA ASN A 52 13.59 7.93 0.11
C ASN A 52 12.43 6.96 0.00
N VAL A 53 11.96 6.47 1.14
CA VAL A 53 10.78 5.64 1.24
C VAL A 53 9.73 6.42 2.01
N LYS A 54 8.52 6.52 1.47
CA LYS A 54 7.38 7.16 2.12
C LYS A 54 6.27 6.16 2.31
N TYR A 55 5.73 6.15 3.52
CA TYR A 55 4.57 5.37 3.87
C TYR A 55 3.43 6.32 4.24
N ARG A 56 2.30 6.19 3.55
CA ARG A 56 1.06 6.92 3.82
C ARG A 56 0.01 5.94 4.29
N TYR A 57 -0.65 6.28 5.39
CA TYR A 57 -1.66 5.49 6.08
C TYR A 57 -2.88 6.39 6.27
N GLU A 58 -4.01 6.10 5.63
CA GLU A 58 -5.23 6.91 5.70
C GLU A 58 -6.24 6.33 6.71
N PHE A 59 -6.33 6.93 7.90
CA PHE A 59 -7.26 6.53 8.98
C PHE A 59 -8.72 6.63 8.58
N THR A 60 -9.04 7.62 7.75
CA THR A 60 -10.36 7.89 7.17
C THR A 60 -10.17 8.64 5.86
N ASP A 61 -11.23 8.84 5.09
CA ASP A 61 -11.23 9.61 3.83
C ASP A 61 -10.68 11.05 3.97
N ALA A 62 -10.64 11.61 5.20
CA ALA A 62 -10.19 12.98 5.47
C ALA A 62 -8.92 13.09 6.34
N LEU A 63 -8.49 12.00 6.99
CA LEU A 63 -7.38 12.02 7.95
C LEU A 63 -6.44 10.84 7.72
N GLY A 64 -5.14 11.13 7.68
CA GLY A 64 -4.08 10.14 7.51
C GLY A 64 -2.74 10.57 8.10
N LEU A 65 -1.80 9.63 8.17
CA LEU A 65 -0.42 9.81 8.58
C LEU A 65 0.50 9.54 7.39
N ILE A 66 1.48 10.41 7.17
CA ILE A 66 2.58 10.18 6.23
C ILE A 66 3.88 10.16 7.02
N THR A 67 4.64 9.08 6.89
CA THR A 67 6.00 8.96 7.40
C THR A 67 6.97 8.78 6.25
N SER A 68 8.20 9.28 6.42
CA SER A 68 9.23 9.16 5.39
C SER A 68 10.60 8.91 5.98
N PHE A 69 11.36 8.01 5.36
CA PHE A 69 12.75 7.72 5.70
C PHE A 69 13.62 8.02 4.49
N SER A 70 14.68 8.79 4.68
CA SER A 70 15.66 9.10 3.63
C SER A 70 17.04 8.64 4.05
N TYR A 71 17.74 7.97 3.14
CA TYR A 71 19.13 7.59 3.30
C TYR A 71 19.92 8.12 2.10
N ALA A 72 21.05 8.75 2.36
CA ALA A 72 21.98 9.20 1.32
C ALA A 72 23.36 8.65 1.65
N ASN A 73 24.02 8.06 0.65
CA ASN A 73 25.38 7.55 0.80
C ASN A 73 26.37 8.59 0.28
N ALA A 74 27.33 8.95 1.13
CA ALA A 74 28.53 9.65 0.73
C ALA A 74 29.54 8.61 0.27
N GLY A 75 29.71 8.49 -1.06
CA GLY A 75 30.82 7.72 -1.60
C GLY A 75 32.13 8.32 -1.09
N GLY A 76 32.80 7.60 -0.21
CA GLY A 76 34.18 7.85 0.20
C GLY A 76 35.14 7.11 -0.68
#